data_AF-A0A814L156-F1
#
_entry.id   AF-A0A814L156-F1
#
_cell.length_a   1.000
_cell.length_b   1.000
_cell.length_c   1.000
_cell.angle_alpha   90.00
_cell.angle_beta   90.00
_cell.angle_gamma   90.00
#
_symmetry.space_group_name_H-M   'P 1'
#
loop_
_entity.id
_entity.type
_entity.pdbx_description
1 polymer ?
#
loop_
_entity_poly.entity_id
_entity_poly.type
_entity_poly.pdbx_seq_one_letter_code
_entity_poly.pdbx_strand_id
1 'polypeptide(L)' 'MRKKVLLMGKSGSGKTSMRSIIFANYIARDTKRIGAT' A
#
# COMPACT_ATOMS: atom_id res chain seq x y z
N MET A 1 12.45 -9.66 -17.05
CA MET A 1 11.08 -9.30 -17.50
C MET A 1 10.42 -8.48 -16.39
N ARG A 2 9.83 -7.31 -16.68
CA ARG A 2 9.04 -6.57 -15.69
C ARG A 2 7.72 -7.31 -15.43
N LYS A 3 7.32 -7.45 -14.17
CA LYS A 3 6.05 -8.07 -13.77
C LYS A 3 5.07 -6.98 -13.34
N LYS A 4 3.87 -6.97 -13.93
CA LYS A 4 2.78 -6.07 -13.53
C LYS A 4 1.99 -6.75 -12.41
N VAL A 5 1.88 -6.09 -11.27
CA VAL A 5 1.05 -6.54 -10.14
C VAL A 5 -0.06 -5.52 -9.95
N LEU A 6 -1.31 -5.99 -9.96
CA LEU A 6 -2.49 -5.15 -9.76
C LEU A 6 -3.08 -5.46 -8.38
N LEU A 7 -3.04 -4.47 -7.49
CA LEU A 7 -3.60 -4.58 -6.14
C LEU A 7 -4.96 -3.88 -6.10
N MET A 8 -6.05 -4.64 -6.15
CA MET A 8 -7.43 -4.14 -6.16
C MET A 8 -8.11 -4.31 -4.81
N GLY A 9 -9.19 -3.56 -4.60
CA GLY A 9 -9.99 -3.58 -3.38
C GLY A 9 -10.75 -2.28 -3.17
N LYS A 10 -11.79 -2.32 -2.34
CA LYS A 10 -12.60 -1.14 -1.99
C LYS A 10 -11.74 -0.04 -1.35
N SER A 11 -12.25 1.19 -1.32
CA SER A 11 -11.59 2.28 -0.58
C SER A 11 -11.40 1.87 0.89
N GLY A 12 -10.27 2.26 1.48
CA GLY A 12 -9.92 1.88 2.85
C GLY A 12 -9.40 0.44 3.05
N SER A 13 -9.35 -0.40 2.01
CA SER A 13 -8.87 -1.80 2.14
C SER A 13 -7.35 -1.95 2.34
N GLY A 14 -6.61 -0.87 2.59
CA GLY A 14 -5.18 -0.92 2.92
C GLY A 14 -4.23 -1.17 1.74
N LYS A 15 -4.67 -0.99 0.49
CA LYS A 15 -3.85 -1.23 -0.72
C LYS A 15 -2.52 -0.44 -0.69
N THR A 16 -2.63 0.85 -0.38
CA THR A 16 -1.49 1.77 -0.34
C THR A 16 -0.59 1.48 0.87
N SER A 17 -1.17 1.13 2.01
CA SER A 17 -0.43 0.68 3.20
C SER A 17 0.42 -0.55 2.91
N MET A 18 -0.14 -1.56 2.24
CA MET A 18 0.57 -2.79 1.87
C MET A 18 1.74 -2.49 0.91
N ARG A 19 1.54 -1.62 -0.08
CA ARG A 19 2.62 -1.16 -0.97
C ARG A 19 3.74 -0.47 -0.16
N SER A 20 3.39 0.44 0.74
CA SER A 20 4.38 1.22 1.48
C SER A 20 5.18 0.38 2.49
N ILE A 21 4.57 -0.64 3.09
CA ILE A 21 5.28 -1.57 3.99
C ILE A 21 6.29 -2.40 3.20
N ILE A 22 5.87 -3.01 2.08
CA ILE A 22 6.70 -3.98 1.33
C ILE A 22 7.78 -3.28 0.50
N PHE A 23 7.45 -2.16 -0.15
CA PHE A 23 8.31 -1.54 -1.16
C PHE A 23 8.87 -0.18 -0.78
N ALA A 24 8.42 0.41 0.33
CA ALA A 24 8.91 1.72 0.82
C ALA A 24 9.37 1.69 2.29
N ASN A 25 9.46 0.50 2.90
CA ASN A 25 9.92 0.29 4.28
C ASN A 25 9.15 1.11 5.34
N TYR A 26 7.87 1.35 5.12
CA TYR A 26 7.02 1.95 6.16
C TYR A 26 6.77 0.93 7.26
N ILE A 27 6.88 1.38 8.51
CA ILE A 27 6.36 0.65 9.65
C ILE A 27 4.84 0.76 9.68
N ALA A 28 4.16 -0.30 10.14
CA ALA A 28 2.70 -0.38 10.09
C ALA A 28 2.00 0.83 10.73
N ARG A 29 2.53 1.37 11.84
CA ARG A 29 1.98 2.55 12.51
C ARG A 29 1.97 3.81 11.64
N ASP A 30 2.95 3.97 10.76
CA ASP A 30 3.09 5.17 9.92
C ASP A 30 2.12 5.14 8.74
N THR A 31 1.61 3.96 8.39
CA THR A 31 0.61 3.81 7.32
C THR A 31 -0.73 4.49 7.63
N LYS A 32 -1.02 4.81 8.90
CA LYS A 32 -2.20 5.58 9.29
C LYS A 32 -2.20 7.01 8.76
N ARG A 33 -1.02 7.56 8.43
CA ARG A 33 -0.85 8.90 7.86
C ARG A 33 -1.02 8.93 6.34
N ILE A 34 -1.11 7.75 5.71
CA ILE A 34 -1.28 7.63 4.27
C ILE A 34 -2.75 7.93 3.96
N GLY A 35 -2.99 9.02 3.22
CA GLY A 35 -4.31 9.42 2.75
C GLY A 35 -4.89 8.44 1.71
N ALA A 36 -6.17 8.62 1.39
CA ALA A 36 -6.82 7.84 0.34
C ALA A 36 -6.22 8.16 -1.04
N THR A 37 -5.99 7.12 -1.84
CA THR A 37 -5.52 7.17 -3.23
C THR A 37 -6.39 6.29 -4.10
#